data_AF-A0AAV2H964-F1
#
_entry.id   AF-A0AAV2H964-F1
#
_cell.length_a   1.000
_cell.length_b   1.000
_cell.length_c   1.000
_cell.angle_alpha   90.00
_cell.angle_beta   90.00
_cell.angle_gamma   90.00
#
_symmetry.space_group_name_H-M   'P 1'
#
loop_
_entity.id
_entity.type
_entity.pdbx_description
1 polymer ?
#
loop_
_entity_poly.entity_id
_entity_poly.type
_entity_poly.pdbx_seq_one_letter_code
_entity_poly.pdbx_strand_id
1 'polypeptide(L)'
;MQEERLKWSVKTLPGPLEYFAFTLSFQGILAGPFCHYNVFQAFIEGNTRERLEASKLAVEYKDDPSTVMRAVLTKISAVLLWIFITAAVKPHFPDSKNVDPEFIANNNVFTRLGYLYISLFFHRAKYYVSWILADAVYNSSGLGYTGKDEHGKPMWTGMSNVFVWKIEVIYH
;
A
#
# COMPACT_ATOMS: atom_id res chain seq x y z
N MET A 1 -15.30 10.76 -14.07
CA MET A 1 -15.27 11.32 -12.68
C MET A 1 -16.59 11.16 -11.92
N GLN A 2 -17.78 11.42 -12.50
CA GLN A 2 -19.06 11.15 -11.79
C GLN A 2 -19.43 9.65 -11.73
N GLU A 3 -19.18 8.90 -12.81
CA GLU A 3 -19.46 7.44 -12.87
C GLU A 3 -18.66 6.62 -11.85
N GLU A 4 -17.39 6.96 -11.63
CA GLU A 4 -16.57 6.29 -10.61
C GLU A 4 -17.06 6.53 -9.19
N ARG A 5 -17.55 7.75 -8.88
CA ARG A 5 -18.11 8.05 -7.56
C ARG A 5 -19.39 7.26 -7.27
N LEU A 6 -20.23 7.05 -8.29
CA LEU A 6 -21.45 6.25 -8.17
C LEU A 6 -21.13 4.76 -8.00
N LYS A 7 -20.07 4.27 -8.65
CA LYS A 7 -19.61 2.87 -8.52
C LYS A 7 -19.22 2.52 -7.08
N TRP A 8 -18.58 3.44 -6.37
CA TRP A 8 -18.09 3.22 -5.00
C TRP A 8 -19.01 3.79 -3.92
N SER A 9 -20.21 4.27 -4.28
CA SER A 9 -21.14 4.86 -3.31
C SER A 9 -21.73 3.78 -2.41
N VAL A 10 -21.76 4.04 -1.10
CA VAL A 10 -22.44 3.20 -0.12
C VAL A 10 -23.96 3.40 -0.30
N LYS A 11 -24.64 2.37 -0.78
CA LYS A 11 -26.10 2.43 -1.08
C LYS A 11 -26.97 2.28 0.17
N THR A 12 -26.45 1.64 1.21
CA THR A 12 -27.14 1.33 2.46
C THR A 12 -26.24 1.66 3.64
N LEU A 13 -26.78 2.35 4.65
CA LEU A 13 -25.99 2.71 5.84
C LEU A 13 -25.59 1.43 6.59
N PRO A 14 -24.30 1.22 6.87
CA PRO A 14 -23.86 0.04 7.60
C PRO A 14 -24.33 0.08 9.05
N GLY A 15 -24.65 -1.09 9.60
CA GLY A 15 -24.86 -1.23 11.03
C GLY A 15 -23.57 -0.96 11.82
N PRO A 16 -23.65 -0.69 13.14
CA PRO A 16 -22.46 -0.45 13.97
C PRO A 16 -21.45 -1.60 13.89
N LEU A 17 -21.93 -2.86 13.88
CA LEU A 17 -21.07 -4.04 13.80
C LEU A 17 -20.29 -4.12 12.49
N GLU A 18 -20.94 -3.84 11.36
CA GLU A 18 -20.32 -3.87 10.03
C GLU A 18 -19.30 -2.75 9.86
N TYR A 19 -19.61 -1.57 10.42
CA TYR A 19 -18.69 -0.44 10.47
C TYR A 19 -17.43 -0.76 11.29
N PHE A 20 -17.59 -1.37 12.48
CA PHE A 20 -16.45 -1.80 13.29
C PHE A 20 -15.68 -2.95 12.64
N ALA A 21 -16.36 -3.90 11.99
CA ALA A 21 -15.71 -4.98 11.25
C ALA A 21 -14.86 -4.46 10.09
N PHE A 22 -15.34 -3.45 9.35
CA PHE A 22 -14.59 -2.78 8.30
C PHE A 22 -13.39 -2.01 8.85
N THR A 23 -13.61 -1.20 9.89
CA THR A 23 -12.58 -0.34 10.49
C THR A 23 -11.48 -1.15 11.19
N LEU A 24 -11.84 -2.27 11.82
CA LEU A 24 -10.93 -3.18 12.53
C LEU A 24 -10.50 -4.36 11.66
N SER A 25 -10.79 -4.34 10.36
CA SER A 25 -10.33 -5.39 9.45
C SER A 25 -8.80 -5.46 9.51
N PHE A 26 -8.24 -6.68 9.69
CA PHE A 26 -6.79 -6.87 9.83
C PHE A 26 -5.98 -6.30 8.66
N GLN A 27 -6.64 -6.18 7.49
CA GLN A 27 -6.10 -5.63 6.26
C GLN A 27 -5.94 -4.10 6.33
N GLY A 28 -6.80 -3.40 7.06
CA GLY A 28 -6.83 -1.94 7.20
C GLY A 28 -6.12 -1.39 8.44
N ILE A 29 -5.82 -2.22 9.44
CA ILE A 29 -5.20 -1.76 10.71
C ILE A 29 -3.83 -1.08 10.48
N LEU A 30 -3.04 -1.54 9.51
CA LEU A 30 -1.65 -1.09 9.34
C LEU A 30 -1.48 0.15 8.44
N ALA A 31 -2.42 0.43 7.55
CA ALA A 31 -2.32 1.53 6.57
C ALA A 31 -3.63 2.29 6.34
N GLY A 32 -4.67 2.03 7.14
CA GLY A 32 -6.03 2.50 6.90
C GLY A 32 -6.80 1.57 5.94
N PRO A 33 -8.15 1.64 5.90
CA PRO A 33 -8.94 0.83 4.99
C PRO A 33 -8.60 1.19 3.54
N PHE A 34 -7.85 0.31 2.89
CA PHE A 34 -7.36 0.48 1.53
C PHE A 34 -8.42 0.08 0.48
N CYS A 35 -9.49 -0.58 0.91
CA CYS A 35 -10.64 -0.94 0.08
C CYS A 35 -11.88 -0.10 0.43
N HIS A 36 -12.73 0.13 -0.57
CA HIS A 36 -14.04 0.73 -0.35
C HIS A 36 -14.95 -0.23 0.44
N TYR A 37 -15.87 0.33 1.24
CA TYR A 37 -16.78 -0.44 2.08
C TYR A 37 -17.61 -1.48 1.30
N ASN A 38 -18.06 -1.15 0.08
CA ASN A 38 -18.79 -2.07 -0.78
C ASN A 38 -17.96 -3.32 -1.18
N VAL A 39 -16.64 -3.18 -1.32
CA VAL A 39 -15.73 -4.31 -1.60
C VAL A 39 -15.60 -5.20 -0.37
N PHE A 40 -15.48 -4.58 0.82
CA PHE A 40 -15.44 -5.31 2.08
C PHE A 40 -16.76 -6.05 2.37
N GLN A 41 -17.89 -5.40 2.13
CA GLN A 41 -19.21 -6.00 2.30
C GLN A 41 -19.39 -7.21 1.37
N ALA A 42 -19.08 -7.06 0.07
CA ALA A 42 -19.13 -8.18 -0.87
C ALA A 42 -18.18 -9.34 -0.47
N PHE A 43 -17.03 -9.02 0.14
CA PHE A 43 -16.09 -10.02 0.66
C PHE A 43 -16.67 -10.82 1.84
N ILE A 44 -17.27 -10.15 2.83
CA ILE A 44 -17.85 -10.78 4.02
C ILE A 44 -19.12 -11.58 3.68
N GLU A 45 -19.98 -11.04 2.80
CA GLU A 45 -21.22 -11.70 2.39
C GLU A 45 -20.99 -12.90 1.47
N GLY A 46 -19.77 -13.05 0.93
CA GLY A 46 -19.41 -14.18 0.07
C GLY A 46 -20.14 -14.19 -1.28
N ASN A 47 -20.86 -13.13 -1.65
CA ASN A 47 -21.58 -13.05 -2.91
C ASN A 47 -20.58 -12.98 -4.08
N THR A 48 -20.36 -14.10 -4.76
CA THR A 48 -19.36 -14.23 -5.84
C THR A 48 -19.62 -13.26 -7.00
N ARG A 49 -20.88 -12.96 -7.30
CA ARG A 49 -21.24 -12.08 -8.43
C ARG A 49 -21.01 -10.61 -8.10
N GLU A 50 -21.46 -10.15 -6.94
CA GLU A 50 -21.17 -8.79 -6.46
C GLU A 50 -19.70 -8.62 -6.12
N ARG A 51 -19.02 -9.67 -5.64
CA ARG A 51 -17.55 -9.71 -5.60
C ARG A 51 -16.98 -9.46 -6.97
N LEU A 52 -17.31 -10.23 -8.01
CA LEU A 52 -16.77 -10.02 -9.37
C LEU A 52 -17.06 -8.62 -9.94
N GLU A 53 -18.25 -8.06 -9.68
CA GLU A 53 -18.66 -6.75 -10.20
C GLU A 53 -18.02 -5.58 -9.42
N ALA A 54 -18.02 -5.63 -8.08
CA ALA A 54 -17.29 -4.69 -7.22
C ALA A 54 -15.78 -4.80 -7.44
N SER A 55 -15.32 -6.00 -7.75
CA SER A 55 -13.94 -6.35 -7.99
C SER A 55 -13.68 -6.67 -9.47
N LYS A 56 -13.59 -5.64 -10.30
CA LYS A 56 -12.60 -5.65 -11.40
C LYS A 56 -11.13 -5.80 -10.87
N LEU A 57 -10.97 -6.45 -9.71
CA LEU A 57 -9.94 -6.55 -8.67
C LEU A 57 -9.96 -7.93 -7.95
N ALA A 58 -10.98 -8.76 -8.16
CA ALA A 58 -11.02 -10.17 -7.78
C ALA A 58 -11.69 -10.91 -8.93
N VAL A 59 -10.98 -10.90 -10.06
CA VAL A 59 -11.31 -11.76 -11.19
C VAL A 59 -11.31 -13.22 -10.70
N GLU A 60 -12.20 -14.01 -11.28
CA GLU A 60 -12.39 -15.44 -11.02
C GLU A 60 -11.06 -16.14 -10.67
N TYR A 61 -10.91 -16.46 -9.38
CA TYR A 61 -9.74 -17.14 -8.83
C TYR A 61 -9.72 -18.57 -9.38
N LYS A 62 -9.13 -18.75 -10.56
CA LYS A 62 -8.83 -20.08 -11.11
C LYS A 62 -7.46 -20.55 -10.58
N ASP A 63 -7.56 -21.30 -9.49
CA ASP A 63 -6.82 -22.55 -9.20
C ASP A 63 -5.30 -22.56 -8.99
N ASP A 64 -4.57 -21.44 -9.01
CA ASP A 64 -3.11 -21.49 -8.75
C ASP A 64 -2.66 -20.73 -7.49
N PRO A 65 -2.72 -21.36 -6.29
CA PRO A 65 -2.23 -20.77 -5.03
C PRO A 65 -0.73 -20.42 -5.08
N SER A 66 0.04 -20.98 -6.01
CA SER A 66 1.46 -20.64 -6.16
C SER A 66 1.69 -19.20 -6.64
N THR A 67 0.73 -18.63 -7.39
CA THR A 67 0.84 -17.27 -7.92
C THR A 67 0.62 -16.21 -6.84
N VAL A 68 -0.34 -16.43 -5.94
CA VAL A 68 -0.57 -15.62 -4.73
C VAL A 68 0.68 -15.65 -3.86
N MET A 69 1.19 -16.86 -3.58
CA MET A 69 2.34 -17.06 -2.72
C MET A 69 3.57 -16.33 -3.26
N ARG A 70 3.82 -16.40 -4.58
CA ARG A 70 4.91 -15.65 -5.23
C ARG A 70 4.72 -14.14 -5.08
N ALA A 71 3.53 -13.60 -5.37
CA ALA A 71 3.26 -12.16 -5.27
C ALA A 71 3.42 -11.63 -3.83
N VAL A 72 2.91 -12.38 -2.84
CA VAL A 72 3.05 -12.04 -1.41
C VAL A 72 4.50 -12.13 -0.98
N LEU A 73 5.23 -13.19 -1.33
CA LEU A 73 6.65 -13.35 -0.99
C LEU A 73 7.52 -12.23 -1.58
N THR A 74 7.27 -11.82 -2.83
CA THR A 74 7.99 -10.69 -3.44
C THR A 74 7.73 -9.37 -2.71
N LYS A 75 6.51 -9.14 -2.23
CA LYS A 75 6.18 -7.93 -1.46
C LYS A 75 6.78 -7.97 -0.05
N ILE A 76 6.72 -9.12 0.62
CA ILE A 76 7.35 -9.32 1.93
C ILE A 76 8.88 -9.15 1.83
N SER A 77 9.53 -9.70 0.80
CA SER A 77 10.97 -9.53 0.62
C SER A 77 11.34 -8.07 0.37
N ALA A 78 10.53 -7.33 -0.40
CA ALA A 78 10.70 -5.89 -0.58
C ALA A 78 10.54 -5.11 0.74
N VAL A 79 9.57 -5.47 1.59
CA VAL A 79 9.40 -4.87 2.93
C VAL A 79 10.63 -5.12 3.79
N LEU A 80 11.10 -6.37 3.86
CA LEU A 80 12.29 -6.73 4.65
C LEU A 80 13.54 -5.99 4.16
N LEU A 81 13.71 -5.86 2.84
CA LEU A 81 14.80 -5.10 2.24
C LEU A 81 14.75 -3.61 2.66
N TRP A 82 13.57 -2.98 2.59
CA TRP A 82 13.40 -1.58 3.02
C TRP A 82 13.65 -1.38 4.52
N ILE A 83 13.18 -2.31 5.36
CA ILE A 83 13.47 -2.29 6.81
C ILE A 83 14.97 -2.41 7.05
N PHE A 84 15.64 -3.33 6.35
CA PHE A 84 17.08 -3.52 6.49
C PHE A 84 17.87 -2.28 6.08
N ILE A 85 17.57 -1.71 4.89
CA ILE A 85 18.22 -0.49 4.40
C ILE A 85 18.01 0.66 5.38
N THR A 86 16.79 0.88 5.83
CA THR A 86 16.48 1.98 6.77
C THR A 86 17.16 1.78 8.12
N ALA A 87 17.20 0.55 8.64
CA ALA A 87 17.90 0.23 9.88
C ALA A 87 19.42 0.44 9.77
N ALA A 88 20.02 0.16 8.61
CA ALA A 88 21.45 0.38 8.37
C ALA A 88 21.80 1.86 8.18
N VAL A 89 20.93 2.64 7.53
CA VAL A 89 21.18 4.04 7.19
C VAL A 89 20.86 5.00 8.35
N LYS A 90 19.82 4.73 9.14
CA LYS A 90 19.35 5.64 10.22
C LYS A 90 20.44 5.99 11.25
N PRO A 91 21.33 5.08 11.69
CA PRO A 91 22.44 5.43 12.58
C PRO A 91 23.45 6.39 11.95
N HIS A 92 23.63 6.33 10.64
CA HIS A 92 24.57 7.19 9.90
C HIS A 92 23.97 8.55 9.55
N PHE A 93 22.64 8.60 9.38
CA PHE A 93 21.89 9.81 9.02
C PHE A 93 20.76 10.10 10.03
N PRO A 94 21.10 10.49 11.28
CA PRO A 94 20.09 10.86 12.26
C PRO A 94 19.37 12.14 11.83
N ASP A 95 18.05 12.11 11.90
CA ASP A 95 17.17 13.23 11.57
C ASP A 95 17.39 14.45 12.49
N SER A 96 17.84 14.21 13.73
CA SER A 96 18.23 15.26 14.67
C SER A 96 19.36 16.17 14.18
N LYS A 97 20.23 15.68 13.28
CA LYS A 97 21.34 16.46 12.75
C LYS A 97 20.88 17.61 11.84
N ASN A 98 19.67 17.54 11.29
CA ASN A 98 19.10 18.63 10.49
C ASN A 98 18.81 19.89 11.30
N VAL A 99 18.57 19.74 12.62
CA VAL A 99 18.21 20.84 13.53
C VAL A 99 19.35 21.21 14.48
N ASP A 100 20.50 20.55 14.34
CA ASP A 100 21.68 20.78 15.17
C ASP A 100 22.31 22.15 14.84
N PRO A 101 22.41 23.09 15.81
CA PRO A 101 22.99 24.40 15.60
C PRO A 101 24.44 24.36 15.11
N GLU A 102 25.23 23.38 15.55
CA GLU A 102 26.64 23.25 15.16
C GLU A 102 26.77 22.81 13.69
N PHE A 103 25.93 21.86 13.27
CA PHE A 103 25.85 21.43 11.88
C PHE A 103 25.39 22.56 10.95
N ILE A 104 24.41 23.35 11.38
CA ILE A 104 23.87 24.49 10.64
C ILE A 104 24.91 25.60 10.48
N ALA A 105 25.68 25.88 11.53
CA ALA A 105 26.69 26.93 11.54
C ALA A 105 27.93 26.59 10.70
N ASN A 106 28.34 25.32 10.69
CA ASN A 106 29.61 24.89 10.08
C ASN A 106 29.48 24.38 8.64
N ASN A 107 28.27 24.21 8.10
CA ASN A 107 28.07 23.66 6.75
C ASN A 107 27.40 24.67 5.80
N ASN A 108 27.81 24.62 4.54
CA ASN A 108 27.19 25.43 3.49
C ASN A 108 25.73 24.99 3.22
N VAL A 109 24.96 25.87 2.57
CA VAL A 109 23.54 25.64 2.28
C VAL A 109 23.31 24.38 1.42
N PHE A 110 24.19 24.09 0.45
CA PHE A 110 24.05 22.94 -0.44
C PHE A 110 24.22 21.60 0.29
N THR A 111 25.21 21.49 1.17
CA THR A 111 25.44 20.30 2.01
C THR A 111 24.25 20.08 2.95
N ARG A 112 23.70 21.16 3.51
CA ARG A 112 22.50 21.10 4.37
C ARG A 112 21.27 20.64 3.59
N LEU A 113 21.06 21.15 2.38
CA LEU A 113 19.95 20.73 1.52
C LEU A 113 20.09 19.26 1.08
N GLY A 114 21.28 18.82 0.70
CA GLY A 114 21.54 17.42 0.34
C GLY A 114 21.31 16.46 1.52
N TYR A 115 21.81 16.81 2.70
CA TYR A 115 21.59 16.02 3.91
C TYR A 115 20.12 15.98 4.32
N LEU A 116 19.42 17.12 4.23
CA LEU A 116 17.98 17.20 4.49
C LEU A 116 17.19 16.31 3.52
N TYR A 117 17.52 16.33 2.23
CA TYR A 117 16.85 15.51 1.24
C TYR A 117 17.01 14.01 1.54
N ILE A 118 18.25 13.57 1.79
CA ILE A 118 18.57 12.17 2.09
C ILE A 118 17.88 11.72 3.39
N SER A 119 17.98 12.51 4.46
CA SER A 119 17.39 12.15 5.75
C SER A 119 15.84 12.10 5.69
N LEU A 120 15.20 13.03 4.98
CA LEU A 120 13.75 13.01 4.77
C LEU A 120 13.31 11.83 3.91
N PHE A 121 14.09 11.45 2.89
CA PHE A 121 13.83 10.27 2.08
C PHE A 121 13.77 9.00 2.95
N PHE A 122 14.77 8.77 3.80
CA PHE A 122 14.78 7.62 4.70
C PHE A 122 13.73 7.73 5.82
N HIS A 123 13.38 8.95 6.26
CA HIS A 123 12.27 9.16 7.18
C HIS A 123 10.92 8.72 6.56
N ARG A 124 10.76 8.88 5.23
CA ARG A 124 9.55 8.48 4.50
C ARG A 124 9.47 6.97 4.22
N ALA A 125 10.61 6.26 4.25
CA ALA A 125 10.64 4.84 3.96
C ALA A 125 9.74 3.98 4.88
N LYS A 126 9.45 4.44 6.10
CA LYS A 126 8.45 3.81 6.99
C LYS A 126 7.05 3.73 6.35
N TYR A 127 6.65 4.74 5.58
CA TYR A 127 5.37 4.74 4.87
C TYR A 127 5.37 3.77 3.69
N TYR A 128 6.49 3.65 2.98
CA TYR A 128 6.65 2.67 1.90
C TYR A 128 6.54 1.24 2.44
N VAL A 129 7.17 0.96 3.58
CA VAL A 129 7.03 -0.32 4.28
C VAL A 129 5.57 -0.59 4.63
N SER A 130 4.87 0.36 5.26
CA SER A 130 3.45 0.19 5.61
C SER A 130 2.55 -0.06 4.39
N TRP A 131 2.76 0.66 3.28
CA TRP A 131 1.97 0.50 2.07
C TRP A 131 2.24 -0.84 1.37
N ILE A 132 3.50 -1.25 1.21
CA ILE A 132 3.83 -2.55 0.59
C ILE A 132 3.35 -3.71 1.48
N LEU A 133 3.38 -3.55 2.81
CA LEU A 133 2.88 -4.53 3.75
C LEU A 133 1.34 -4.65 3.67
N ALA A 134 0.62 -3.53 3.62
CA ALA A 134 -0.82 -3.53 3.40
C ALA A 134 -1.18 -4.24 2.09
N ASP A 135 -0.48 -3.92 1.00
CA ASP A 135 -0.61 -4.61 -0.28
C ASP A 135 -0.39 -6.13 -0.17
N ALA A 136 0.63 -6.57 0.58
CA ALA A 136 0.90 -7.99 0.78
C ALA A 136 -0.27 -8.68 1.51
N VAL A 137 -0.84 -8.01 2.52
CA VAL A 137 -2.00 -8.48 3.28
C VAL A 137 -3.24 -8.58 2.38
N TYR A 138 -3.55 -7.56 1.58
CA TYR A 138 -4.68 -7.63 0.64
C TYR A 138 -4.51 -8.73 -0.41
N ASN A 139 -3.31 -8.91 -0.94
CA ASN A 139 -3.02 -10.01 -1.86
C ASN A 139 -3.16 -11.38 -1.18
N SER A 140 -2.74 -11.52 0.08
CA SER A 140 -2.90 -12.77 0.84
C SER A 140 -4.36 -13.16 1.07
N SER A 141 -5.26 -12.17 1.17
CA SER A 141 -6.70 -12.39 1.26
C SER A 141 -7.42 -12.63 -0.08
N GLY A 142 -6.69 -12.58 -1.20
CA GLY A 142 -7.26 -12.73 -2.54
C GLY A 142 -7.97 -11.47 -3.08
N LEU A 143 -7.89 -10.33 -2.38
CA LEU A 143 -8.54 -9.07 -2.77
C LEU A 143 -7.70 -8.19 -3.71
N GLY A 144 -6.45 -8.56 -3.98
CA GLY A 144 -5.56 -7.78 -4.85
C GLY A 144 -5.43 -8.29 -6.29
N TYR A 145 -6.26 -9.25 -6.72
CA TYR A 145 -6.17 -9.91 -8.03
C TYR A 145 -7.00 -9.22 -9.14
N THR A 146 -6.36 -8.35 -9.91
CA THR A 146 -7.01 -7.55 -10.97
C THR A 146 -7.33 -8.32 -12.26
N GLY A 147 -6.99 -9.62 -12.34
CA GLY A 147 -7.18 -10.43 -13.55
C GLY A 147 -5.87 -10.78 -14.25
N LYS A 148 -5.88 -10.80 -15.58
CA LYS A 148 -4.71 -11.14 -16.40
C LYS A 148 -4.30 -9.97 -17.28
N ASP A 149 -3.00 -9.78 -17.47
CA ASP A 149 -2.46 -8.82 -18.43
C ASP A 149 -2.72 -9.26 -19.88
N GLU A 150 -2.35 -8.40 -20.85
CA GLU A 150 -2.46 -8.68 -22.30
C GLU A 150 -1.69 -9.95 -22.74
N HIS A 151 -0.78 -10.45 -21.89
CA HIS A 151 0.01 -11.65 -22.10
C HIS A 151 -0.50 -12.87 -21.30
N GLY A 152 -1.65 -12.75 -20.63
CA GLY A 152 -2.27 -13.82 -19.87
C GLY A 152 -1.65 -14.07 -18.49
N LYS A 153 -0.72 -13.23 -18.01
CA LYS A 153 -0.12 -13.37 -16.67
C LYS A 153 -1.03 -12.77 -15.59
N PRO A 154 -1.11 -13.41 -14.41
CA PRO A 154 -1.94 -12.91 -13.31
C PRO A 154 -1.40 -11.58 -12.75
N MET A 155 -2.24 -10.54 -12.73
CA MET A 155 -1.93 -9.23 -12.15
C MET A 155 -2.43 -9.13 -10.71
N TRP A 156 -1.49 -8.93 -9.79
CA TRP A 156 -1.72 -8.74 -8.34
C TRP A 156 -1.52 -7.28 -7.93
N THR A 157 -2.09 -6.36 -8.72
CA THR A 157 -1.90 -4.90 -8.57
C THR A 157 -3.15 -4.20 -8.07
N GLY A 158 -4.20 -4.95 -7.71
CA GLY A 158 -5.53 -4.39 -7.59
C GLY A 158 -5.67 -3.31 -6.52
N MET A 159 -4.95 -3.48 -5.43
CA MET A 159 -4.91 -2.53 -4.32
C MET A 159 -3.55 -1.86 -4.17
N SER A 160 -2.65 -2.04 -5.15
CA SER A 160 -1.35 -1.36 -5.18
C SER A 160 -1.51 0.10 -5.59
N ASN A 161 -1.96 0.92 -4.65
CA ASN A 161 -2.24 2.33 -4.91
C ASN A 161 -0.98 3.23 -4.81
N VAL A 162 0.17 2.65 -4.44
CA VAL A 162 1.42 3.41 -4.27
C VAL A 162 2.57 2.74 -5.01
N PHE A 163 2.91 3.32 -6.15
CA PHE A 163 4.20 3.09 -6.80
C PHE A 163 5.18 4.11 -6.23
N VAL A 164 6.15 3.67 -5.43
CA VAL A 164 7.18 4.53 -4.81
C VAL A 164 7.81 5.46 -5.85
N TRP A 165 8.17 4.91 -7.02
CA TRP A 165 8.70 5.66 -8.16
C TRP A 165 7.76 6.74 -8.71
N LYS A 166 6.45 6.51 -8.66
CA LYS A 166 5.45 7.46 -9.17
C LYS A 166 5.26 8.62 -8.20
N ILE A 167 5.42 8.39 -6.90
CA ILE A 167 5.43 9.44 -5.88
C ILE A 167 6.71 10.28 -5.95
N GLU A 168 7.85 9.64 -6.26
CA GLU A 168 9.14 10.31 -6.25
C GLU A 168 9.47 11.06 -7.55
N VAL A 169 8.89 10.66 -8.69
CA VAL A 169 9.21 11.23 -10.01
C VAL A 169 8.09 12.10 -10.61
N ILE A 170 6.82 11.87 -10.27
CA ILE A 170 5.67 12.52 -10.94
C ILE A 170 5.07 13.66 -10.09
N TYR A 171 5.93 14.58 -9.65
CA TYR A 171 5.54 15.93 -9.25
C TYR A 171 6.31 16.99 -10.07
N HIS A 172 6.52 16.70 -11.36
CA HIS A 172 6.89 17.67 -12.38
C HIS A 172 6.12 17.39 -13.67
#